data_AF-A0A958LWX5-F1
#
_entry.id   AF-A0A958LWX5-F1
#
_cell.length_a   1.000
_cell.length_b   1.000
_cell.length_c   1.000
_cell.angle_alpha   90.00
_cell.angle_beta   90.00
_cell.angle_gamma   90.00
#
_symmetry.space_group_name_H-M   'P 1'
#
loop_
_entity.id
_entity.type
_entity.pdbx_description
1 polymer ?
#
loop_
_entity_poly.entity_id
_entity_poly.type
_entity_poly.pdbx_seq_one_letter_code
_entity_poly.pdbx_strand_id
1 'polypeptide(L)' 'MVRFLQACETMGGADNICSDKTGTLTMNKMTVTRMFVCENTVDNPGKENIKENVARRFSNGVCVNSSANPIF' A
#
# COMPACT_ATOMS: atom_id res chain seq x y z
N MET A 1 15.52 -20.20 2.31
CA MET A 1 15.42 -21.50 1.61
C MET A 1 16.19 -21.38 0.30
N VAL A 2 17.22 -22.19 0.08
CA VAL A 2 17.98 -22.23 -1.18
C VAL A 2 17.51 -23.45 -1.96
N ARG A 3 16.98 -23.24 -3.18
CA ARG A 3 16.45 -24.33 -4.02
C ARG A 3 17.52 -25.01 -4.86
N PHE A 4 18.62 -24.31 -5.16
CA PHE A 4 19.76 -24.81 -5.95
C PHE A 4 21.07 -24.31 -5.33
N LEU A 5 22.03 -25.21 -5.05
CA LEU A 5 23.29 -24.84 -4.39
C LEU A 5 24.12 -23.84 -5.20
N GLN A 6 24.10 -23.94 -6.53
CA GLN A 6 24.84 -23.07 -7.46
C GLN A 6 24.36 -21.60 -7.41
N ALA A 7 23.13 -21.36 -6.96
CA ALA A 7 22.58 -20.01 -6.85
C ALA A 7 23.33 -19.15 -5.82
N CYS A 8 23.94 -19.77 -4.80
CA CYS A 8 24.72 -19.04 -3.80
C CYS A 8 25.98 -18.41 -4.40
N GLU A 9 26.66 -19.12 -5.31
CA GLU A 9 27.84 -18.62 -6.02
C GLU A 9 27.45 -17.53 -7.01
N THR A 10 26.40 -17.75 -7.82
CA THR A 10 25.92 -16.77 -8.80
C THR A 10 25.42 -15.47 -8.15
N MET A 11 24.74 -15.55 -7.01
CA MET A 11 24.28 -14.36 -6.28
C MET A 11 25.43 -13.53 -5.71
N GLY A 12 26.55 -14.17 -5.34
CA GLY A 12 27.73 -13.48 -4.81
C GLY A 12 28.45 -12.59 -5.83
N GLY A 13 28.25 -12.84 -7.13
CA GLY A 13 28.84 -12.08 -8.24
C GLY A 13 27.83 -11.28 -9.06
N ALA A 14 26.63 -11.01 -8.54
CA ALA A 14 25.60 -10.29 -9.29
C ALA A 14 25.86 -8.76 -9.30
N ASP A 15 25.95 -8.16 -10.48
CA ASP A 15 26.11 -6.70 -10.65
C ASP A 15 24.77 -5.94 -10.68
N ASN A 16 23.67 -6.60 -11.06
CA ASN A 16 22.36 -6.00 -11.23
C ASN A 16 21.26 -6.87 -10.61
N ILE A 17 20.34 -6.23 -9.87
CA ILE A 17 19.16 -6.88 -9.28
C ILE A 17 17.90 -6.22 -9.84
N CYS A 18 17.15 -6.97 -10.64
CA CYS A 18 15.85 -6.55 -11.15
C CYS A 18 14.77 -6.98 -10.14
N SER A 19 14.45 -6.09 -9.21
CA SER A 19 13.42 -6.33 -8.19
C SER A 19 12.07 -5.78 -8.59
N ASP A 20 11.02 -6.56 -8.33
CA ASP A 20 9.65 -6.08 -8.43
C ASP A 20 9.31 -5.12 -7.28
N LYS A 21 8.41 -4.16 -7.52
CA LYS A 21 8.02 -3.21 -6.47
C LYS A 21 7.00 -3.80 -5.50
N THR A 22 5.88 -4.27 -6.02
CA THR A 22 4.71 -4.65 -5.23
C THR A 22 4.93 -6.03 -4.59
N GLY A 23 4.88 -6.09 -3.25
CA GLY A 23 5.05 -7.36 -2.52
C GLY A 23 6.49 -7.83 -2.34
N THR A 24 7.47 -7.17 -2.96
CA THR A 24 8.91 -7.38 -2.71
C THR A 24 9.53 -6.16 -2.03
N LEU A 25 9.45 -4.97 -2.64
CA LEU A 25 9.95 -3.73 -2.02
C LEU A 25 8.92 -3.11 -1.07
N THR A 26 7.63 -3.19 -1.41
CA THR A 26 6.55 -2.68 -0.54
C THR A 26 6.02 -3.78 0.37
N MET A 27 5.58 -3.41 1.58
CA MET A 27 4.93 -4.33 2.53
C MET A 27 3.58 -4.88 2.04
N ASN A 28 3.15 -4.52 0.82
CA ASN A 28 1.81 -4.79 0.29
C ASN A 28 0.68 -4.36 1.24
N LYS A 29 0.94 -3.34 2.07
CA LYS A 29 -0.01 -2.68 2.97
C LYS A 29 -0.14 -1.23 2.52
N MET A 30 -1.25 -0.94 1.83
CA MET A 30 -1.52 0.38 1.30
C MET A 30 -2.28 1.20 2.35
N THR A 31 -1.77 2.39 2.67
CA THR A 31 -2.40 3.34 3.61
C THR A 31 -2.56 4.68 2.91
N VAL A 32 -3.69 5.35 3.11
CA VAL A 32 -3.92 6.69 2.57
C VAL A 32 -3.17 7.70 3.42
N THR A 33 -2.20 8.40 2.82
CA THR A 33 -1.34 9.35 3.54
C THR A 33 -1.77 10.81 3.36
N ARG A 34 -2.52 11.12 2.31
CA ARG A 34 -2.95 12.49 1.99
C ARG A 34 -4.25 12.45 1.21
N MET A 35 -5.19 13.35 1.54
CA MET A 35 -6.51 13.43 0.91
C MET A 35 -6.79 14.88 0.48
N PHE A 36 -7.26 15.07 -0.76
CA PHE A 36 -7.66 16.37 -1.27
C PHE A 36 -9.18 16.45 -1.37
N VAL A 37 -9.81 17.36 -0.63
CA VAL A 37 -11.27 17.48 -0.51
C VAL A 37 -11.66 18.96 -0.47
N CYS A 38 -12.54 19.39 -1.40
CA CYS A 38 -13.05 20.77 -1.46
C CYS A 38 -11.95 21.83 -1.31
N GLU A 39 -10.91 21.75 -2.17
CA GLU A 39 -9.75 22.67 -2.19
C GLU A 39 -8.82 22.61 -0.97
N ASN A 40 -9.10 21.75 0.00
CA ASN A 40 -8.28 21.55 1.18
C ASN A 40 -7.50 20.24 1.05
N THR A 41 -6.25 20.25 1.53
CA THR A 41 -5.46 19.03 1.63
C THR A 41 -5.33 18.61 3.09
N VAL A 42 -5.69 17.38 3.40
CA VAL A 42 -5.56 16.77 4.72
C VAL A 42 -4.43 15.76 4.67
N ASP A 43 -3.39 16.00 5.47
CA ASP A 43 -2.31 15.06 5.70
C ASP A 43 -2.70 14.03 6.77
N ASN A 44 -2.28 12.78 6.56
CA ASN A 44 -2.54 11.64 7.42
C ASN A 44 -4.03 11.51 7.83
N PRO A 45 -4.93 11.29 6.86
CA PRO A 45 -6.37 11.28 7.07
C PRO A 45 -6.79 10.21 8.09
N GLY A 46 -7.41 10.64 9.19
CA GLY A 46 -7.92 9.81 10.28
C GLY A 46 -9.33 10.22 10.71
N LYS A 47 -9.94 9.47 11.65
CA LYS A 47 -11.32 9.74 12.12
C LYS A 47 -11.44 11.10 12.81
N GLU A 48 -10.37 11.59 13.41
CA GLU A 48 -10.32 12.89 14.09
C GLU A 48 -10.29 14.10 13.13
N ASN A 49 -9.80 13.93 11.90
CA ASN A 49 -9.52 15.02 10.96
C ASN A 49 -10.46 15.03 9.74
N ILE A 50 -11.37 14.05 9.64
CA ILE A 50 -12.30 13.93 8.51
C ILE A 50 -13.72 13.76 9.03
N LYS A 51 -14.66 14.51 8.42
CA LYS A 51 -16.09 14.34 8.68
C LYS A 51 -16.53 12.92 8.30
N GLU A 52 -17.30 12.28 9.17
CA GLU A 52 -17.72 10.88 8.99
C GLU A 52 -18.42 10.60 7.65
N ASN A 53 -19.24 11.53 7.15
CA ASN A 53 -19.86 11.42 5.83
C ASN A 53 -18.85 11.30 4.67
N VAL A 54 -17.72 12.01 4.77
CA VAL A 54 -16.66 11.99 3.75
C VAL A 54 -15.87 10.69 3.86
N ALA A 55 -15.49 10.29 5.08
CA ALA A 55 -14.81 9.02 5.34
C ALA A 55 -15.64 7.83 4.84
N ARG A 56 -16.95 7.81 5.12
CA ARG A 56 -17.87 6.75 4.68
C ARG A 56 -17.94 6.63 3.16
N ARG A 57 -18.10 7.75 2.45
CA ARG A 57 -18.16 7.75 0.98
C ARG A 57 -16.83 7.32 0.36
N PHE A 58 -15.72 7.78 0.91
CA PHE A 58 -14.40 7.43 0.43
C PHE A 58 -14.12 5.93 0.61
N SER A 59 -14.37 5.37 1.80
CA SER A 59 -14.17 3.93 2.04
C SER A 59 -15.04 3.07 1.14
N ASN A 60 -16.31 3.42 0.94
CA ASN A 60 -17.18 2.71 0.01
C ASN A 60 -16.63 2.76 -1.43
N GLY A 61 -16.09 3.90 -1.86
CA GLY A 61 -15.47 4.08 -3.17
C GLY A 61 -14.17 3.28 -3.36
N VAL A 62 -13.33 3.19 -2.33
CA VAL A 62 -12.08 2.42 -2.37
C VAL A 62 -12.33 0.91 -2.30
N CYS A 63 -13.42 0.50 -1.65
CA CYS A 63 -13.75 -0.90 -1.44
C CYS A 63 -14.77 -1.47 -2.44
N VAL A 64 -15.13 -0.77 -3.53
CA VAL A 64 -16.18 -1.21 -4.48
C VAL A 64 -15.97 -2.63 -5.01
N ASN A 65 -14.71 -3.03 -5.24
CA ASN A 65 -14.35 -4.36 -5.75
C ASN A 65 -13.61 -5.24 -4.73
N SER A 66 -13.62 -4.83 -3.46
CA SER A 66 -12.90 -5.52 -2.39
C SER A 66 -13.90 -6.13 -1.42
N SER A 67 -13.66 -7.35 -0.95
CA SER A 67 -14.40 -7.94 0.20
C SER A 67 -14.03 -7.29 1.54
N ALA A 68 -13.32 -6.17 1.51
CA ALA A 68 -12.93 -5.43 2.70
C ALA A 68 -14.18 -4.82 3.35
N ASN A 69 -14.40 -5.09 4.63
CA ASN A 69 -15.45 -4.46 5.41
C ASN A 69 -14.85 -3.20 6.08
N PRO A 70 -15.06 -1.99 5.54
CA PRO A 70 -14.50 -0.78 6.12
C PRO A 70 -15.11 -0.53 7.51
N ILE A 71 -14.27 -0.59 8.54
CA ILE A 71 -14.68 -0.32 9.92
C ILE A 71 -14.58 1.19 10.14
N PHE A 72 -15.73 1.85 10.29
CA PHE A 72 -15.85 3.30 10.43
C PHE A 72 -15.56 3.79 11.84
#